data_AF-A0A0K0D072-F1
#
_entry.id   AF-A0A0K0D072-F1
#
_cell.length_a   1.000
_cell.length_b   1.000
_cell.length_c   1.000
_cell.angle_alpha   90.00
_cell.angle_beta   90.00
_cell.angle_gamma   90.00
#
_symmetry.space_group_name_H-M   'P 1'
#
loop_
_entity.id
_entity.type
_entity.pdbx_description
1 polymer ?
#
loop_
_entity_poly.entity_id
_entity_poly.type
_entity_poly.pdbx_seq_one_letter_code
_entity_poly.pdbx_strand_id
1 'polypeptide(L)'
;MAVKTFGGIDILVNNASAISLTNTEDTQMKRYDLMHSINTRGTFLMSKQCLPYLKQSKNAHILNISPPLLMEPRWFSNHVAYTIAKYGMSMCVLGMHEEFRSYAIWTAAMDMLSDGSGASGSRKPEIMADAAYAMLSRNSRDYTGKFAIDEEVLRAEGVTDFTKYAIDPSELASRFCFLIFNRFLFYIGRHYAVLGAPLIADFFIPNIENYPETFLQSPERQKSVDTLKKAAVEEDITNVLANMRNLVSKELVEKLSAVYEFTLTGDKERKVLLDLKNGDGSITEKDDDNADVKFTLAATDFAPMFTGKLTPTNAFMAKKLKIKGDMAKALKLEGVLKKLTKSKL
;
A
#
# COMPACT_ATOMS: atom_id res chain seq x y z
N MET A 1 -11.19 27.35 -1.60
CA MET A 1 -11.20 28.00 -0.27
C MET A 1 -9.92 28.77 -0.03
N ALA A 2 -8.74 28.13 0.07
CA ALA A 2 -7.43 28.76 0.36
C ALA A 2 -7.25 30.22 -0.10
N VAL A 3 -7.34 30.52 -1.40
CA VAL A 3 -7.18 31.89 -1.95
C VAL A 3 -8.14 32.92 -1.32
N LYS A 4 -9.39 32.55 -1.01
CA LYS A 4 -10.36 33.43 -0.31
C LYS A 4 -9.98 33.68 1.15
N THR A 5 -9.26 32.75 1.78
CA THR A 5 -8.86 32.82 3.20
C THR A 5 -7.50 33.50 3.39
N PHE A 6 -6.55 33.26 2.47
CA PHE A 6 -5.13 33.64 2.61
C PHE A 6 -4.62 34.55 1.49
N GLY A 7 -5.45 34.92 0.51
CA GLY A 7 -5.10 35.83 -0.59
C GLY A 7 -4.33 35.19 -1.76
N GLY A 8 -3.57 34.11 -1.53
CA GLY A 8 -2.74 33.47 -2.57
C GLY A 8 -2.47 31.98 -2.33
N ILE A 9 -1.51 31.45 -3.11
CA ILE A 9 -0.90 30.11 -2.94
C ILE A 9 0.56 30.21 -3.35
N ASP A 10 1.48 30.01 -2.40
CA ASP A 10 2.92 29.97 -2.63
C ASP A 10 3.46 28.55 -2.82
N ILE A 11 2.82 27.56 -2.18
CA ILE A 11 3.27 26.16 -2.18
C ILE A 11 2.08 25.24 -2.50
N LEU A 12 2.28 24.30 -3.42
CA LEU A 12 1.44 23.13 -3.62
C LEU A 12 2.22 21.86 -3.26
N VAL A 13 1.66 21.01 -2.39
CA VAL A 13 2.19 19.67 -2.12
C VAL A 13 1.19 18.63 -2.63
N ASN A 14 1.52 17.96 -3.73
CA ASN A 14 0.74 16.86 -4.29
C ASN A 14 1.08 15.55 -3.53
N ASN A 15 0.58 15.45 -2.30
CA ASN A 15 0.78 14.31 -1.41
C ASN A 15 -0.19 13.15 -1.67
N ALA A 16 -1.45 13.46 -1.98
CA ALA A 16 -2.53 12.48 -2.08
C ALA A 16 -2.17 11.34 -3.06
N SER A 17 -2.30 10.09 -2.60
CA SER A 17 -2.00 8.90 -3.39
C SER A 17 -2.96 7.76 -3.01
N ALA A 18 -3.25 6.89 -3.98
CA ALA A 18 -3.84 5.59 -3.79
C ALA A 18 -2.87 4.50 -4.30
N ILE A 19 -2.97 3.32 -3.69
CA ILE A 19 -2.04 2.20 -3.89
C ILE A 19 -2.81 0.88 -4.03
N SER A 20 -2.28 -0.02 -4.85
CA SER A 20 -2.65 -1.43 -4.90
C SER A 20 -1.48 -2.19 -5.51
N LEU A 21 -0.87 -3.09 -4.74
CA LEU A 21 0.27 -3.90 -5.21
C LEU A 21 -0.23 -5.20 -5.85
N THR A 22 -1.08 -5.06 -6.86
CA THR A 22 -1.63 -6.16 -7.65
C THR A 22 -0.99 -6.22 -9.03
N ASN A 23 -0.85 -7.44 -9.56
CA ASN A 23 -0.38 -7.70 -10.92
C ASN A 23 -1.47 -7.34 -11.95
N THR A 24 -1.18 -7.46 -13.24
CA THR A 24 -2.11 -7.10 -14.34
C THR A 24 -3.42 -7.89 -14.35
N GLU A 25 -3.41 -9.16 -13.93
CA GLU A 25 -4.61 -10.02 -13.87
C GLU A 25 -5.48 -9.73 -12.64
N ASP A 26 -4.85 -9.46 -11.48
CA ASP A 26 -5.55 -9.14 -10.24
C ASP A 26 -6.02 -7.68 -10.13
N THR A 27 -5.44 -6.75 -10.92
CA THR A 27 -5.81 -5.33 -10.89
C THR A 27 -7.22 -5.11 -11.47
N GLN A 28 -8.23 -5.06 -10.59
CA GLN A 28 -9.57 -4.61 -10.98
C GLN A 28 -9.52 -3.18 -11.56
N MET A 29 -10.21 -2.94 -12.69
CA MET A 29 -10.20 -1.62 -13.34
C MET A 29 -10.62 -0.48 -12.41
N LYS A 30 -11.60 -0.70 -11.50
CA LYS A 30 -11.98 0.30 -10.48
C LYS A 30 -10.82 0.69 -9.54
N ARG A 31 -9.83 -0.19 -9.31
CA ARG A 31 -8.59 0.13 -8.57
C ARG A 31 -7.55 0.80 -9.46
N TYR A 32 -7.42 0.37 -10.73
CA TYR A 32 -6.60 1.04 -11.74
C TYR A 32 -6.99 2.52 -11.89
N ASP A 33 -8.28 2.76 -12.11
CA ASP A 33 -8.89 4.08 -12.29
C ASP A 33 -8.73 4.95 -11.03
N LEU A 34 -8.86 4.35 -9.84
CA LEU A 34 -8.64 5.05 -8.56
C LEU A 34 -7.19 5.54 -8.43
N MET A 35 -6.21 4.68 -8.69
CA MET A 35 -4.79 5.05 -8.67
C MET A 35 -4.46 6.14 -9.68
N HIS A 36 -4.92 6.01 -10.93
CA HIS A 36 -4.65 7.02 -11.97
C HIS A 36 -5.42 8.33 -11.74
N SER A 37 -6.62 8.26 -11.16
CA SER A 37 -7.44 9.45 -10.84
C SER A 37 -6.88 10.28 -9.69
N ILE A 38 -6.33 9.62 -8.66
CA ILE A 38 -5.75 10.29 -7.50
C ILE A 38 -4.29 10.69 -7.77
N ASN A 39 -3.45 9.76 -8.23
CA ASN A 39 -2.01 9.98 -8.35
C ASN A 39 -1.71 10.93 -9.53
N THR A 40 -1.74 10.41 -10.77
CA THR A 40 -1.39 11.18 -11.98
C THR A 40 -2.36 12.33 -12.24
N ARG A 41 -3.67 12.03 -12.35
CA ARG A 41 -4.68 13.03 -12.73
C ARG A 41 -4.92 14.05 -11.63
N GLY A 42 -4.87 13.65 -10.36
CA GLY A 42 -4.97 14.55 -9.21
C GLY A 42 -3.81 15.54 -9.19
N THR A 43 -2.57 15.04 -9.28
CA THR A 43 -1.34 15.86 -9.40
C THR A 43 -1.45 16.86 -10.55
N PHE A 44 -1.78 16.41 -11.76
CA PHE A 44 -1.88 17.29 -12.93
C PHE A 44 -2.98 18.36 -12.76
N LEU A 45 -4.16 17.97 -12.27
CA LEU A 45 -5.29 18.87 -12.07
C LEU A 45 -4.99 19.91 -10.99
N MET A 46 -4.43 19.51 -9.85
CA MET A 46 -4.09 20.43 -8.75
C MET A 46 -3.02 21.42 -9.18
N SER A 47 -1.93 20.98 -9.82
CA SER A 47 -0.92 21.88 -10.38
C SER A 47 -1.52 22.87 -11.37
N LYS A 48 -2.39 22.41 -12.29
CA LYS A 48 -3.11 23.28 -13.24
C LYS A 48 -3.98 24.34 -12.56
N GLN A 49 -4.68 24.00 -11.48
CA GLN A 49 -5.56 24.94 -10.76
C GLN A 49 -4.81 25.89 -9.81
N CYS A 50 -3.66 25.47 -9.27
CA CYS A 50 -2.81 26.32 -8.43
C CYS A 50 -1.90 27.25 -9.25
N LEU A 51 -1.51 26.88 -10.48
CA LEU A 51 -0.58 27.63 -11.32
C LEU A 51 -0.89 29.14 -11.48
N PRO A 52 -2.15 29.60 -11.67
CA PRO A 52 -2.44 31.03 -11.76
C PRO A 52 -2.09 31.83 -10.49
N TYR A 53 -2.07 31.19 -9.33
CA TYR A 53 -1.75 31.78 -8.03
C TYR A 53 -0.26 31.63 -7.71
N LEU A 54 0.33 30.46 -8.00
CA LEU A 54 1.77 30.24 -7.93
C LEU A 54 2.54 31.23 -8.81
N LYS A 55 1.99 31.61 -9.97
CA LYS A 55 2.52 32.67 -10.85
C LYS A 55 2.60 34.06 -10.21
N GLN A 56 1.90 34.30 -9.10
CA GLN A 56 1.90 35.56 -8.35
C GLN A 56 2.79 35.50 -7.08
N SER A 57 3.22 34.30 -6.67
CA SER A 57 4.13 34.10 -5.54
C SER A 57 5.55 34.59 -5.86
N LYS A 58 6.23 35.09 -4.84
CA LYS A 58 7.66 35.47 -4.92
C LYS A 58 8.59 34.26 -4.89
N ASN A 59 8.15 33.14 -4.32
CA ASN A 59 8.94 31.91 -4.14
C ASN A 59 8.02 30.69 -4.30
N ALA A 60 7.54 30.46 -5.53
CA ALA A 60 6.53 29.43 -5.78
C ALA A 60 7.10 28.01 -5.92
N HIS A 61 6.56 27.05 -5.17
CA HIS A 61 6.98 25.64 -5.20
C HIS A 61 5.81 24.68 -5.50
N ILE A 62 6.10 23.62 -6.25
CA ILE A 62 5.27 22.42 -6.40
C ILE A 62 6.12 21.21 -5.96
N LEU A 63 5.67 20.49 -4.93
CA LEU A 63 6.30 19.27 -4.44
C LEU A 63 5.37 18.09 -4.71
N ASN A 64 5.76 17.19 -5.64
CA ASN A 64 5.04 15.96 -5.92
C ASN A 64 5.60 14.83 -5.05
N ILE A 65 4.76 14.17 -4.25
CA ILE A 65 5.23 13.08 -3.40
C ILE A 65 5.29 11.80 -4.24
N SER A 66 6.37 11.64 -5.01
CA SER A 66 6.53 10.66 -6.06
C SER A 66 8.02 10.28 -6.31
N PRO A 67 8.28 9.10 -6.90
CA PRO A 67 9.64 8.58 -7.04
C PRO A 67 10.44 9.18 -8.22
N PRO A 68 11.76 8.99 -8.28
CA PRO A 68 12.52 9.10 -9.53
C PRO A 68 12.03 8.10 -10.59
N LEU A 69 12.24 8.44 -11.87
CA LEU A 69 11.87 7.59 -13.01
C LEU A 69 12.97 6.56 -13.30
N LEU A 70 12.87 5.39 -12.66
CA LEU A 70 13.79 4.26 -12.83
C LEU A 70 13.19 3.23 -13.81
N MET A 71 13.89 2.93 -14.90
CA MET A 71 13.31 2.23 -16.06
C MET A 71 13.64 0.72 -16.12
N GLU A 72 14.23 0.15 -15.07
CA GLU A 72 14.55 -1.28 -15.01
C GLU A 72 13.26 -2.12 -14.85
N PRO A 73 13.05 -3.20 -15.63
CA PRO A 73 11.82 -3.99 -15.62
C PRO A 73 11.39 -4.53 -14.24
N ARG A 74 12.33 -4.71 -13.31
CA ARG A 74 12.08 -5.14 -11.91
C ARG A 74 11.09 -4.24 -11.15
N TRP A 75 10.99 -2.97 -11.52
CA TRP A 75 10.09 -2.01 -10.87
C TRP A 75 8.66 -2.01 -11.45
N PHE A 76 8.45 -2.77 -12.54
CA PHE A 76 7.16 -2.88 -13.23
C PHE A 76 6.53 -4.27 -13.07
N SER A 77 7.34 -5.34 -12.96
CA SER A 77 6.89 -6.74 -13.07
C SER A 77 5.74 -7.14 -12.15
N ASN A 78 5.68 -6.58 -10.93
CA ASN A 78 4.80 -7.07 -9.88
C ASN A 78 3.54 -6.20 -9.66
N HIS A 79 3.58 -4.93 -10.08
CA HIS A 79 2.57 -3.91 -9.75
C HIS A 79 2.53 -2.77 -10.79
N VAL A 80 2.60 -3.13 -12.08
CA VAL A 80 2.72 -2.18 -13.21
C VAL A 80 1.72 -1.03 -13.16
N ALA A 81 0.47 -1.29 -12.77
CA ALA A 81 -0.58 -0.28 -12.65
C ALA A 81 -0.27 0.79 -11.59
N TYR A 82 0.31 0.41 -10.45
CA TYR A 82 0.76 1.34 -9.42
C TYR A 82 2.03 2.10 -9.86
N THR A 83 2.98 1.41 -10.49
CA THR A 83 4.22 2.03 -11.01
C THR A 83 3.89 3.13 -12.02
N ILE A 84 3.02 2.87 -13.01
CA ILE A 84 2.56 3.88 -13.97
C ILE A 84 1.85 5.04 -13.25
N ALA A 85 0.98 4.77 -12.29
CA ALA A 85 0.25 5.81 -11.56
C ALA A 85 1.16 6.72 -10.72
N LYS A 86 2.23 6.19 -10.09
CA LYS A 86 3.23 7.03 -9.40
C LYS A 86 4.18 7.73 -10.38
N TYR A 87 4.60 7.06 -11.45
CA TYR A 87 5.49 7.65 -12.46
C TYR A 87 4.82 8.78 -13.23
N GLY A 88 3.50 8.75 -13.42
CA GLY A 88 2.75 9.88 -13.97
C GLY A 88 2.87 11.17 -13.14
N MET A 89 2.96 11.07 -11.80
CA MET A 89 3.24 12.23 -10.93
C MET A 89 4.65 12.80 -11.16
N SER A 90 5.62 11.90 -11.40
CA SER A 90 7.03 12.24 -11.64
C SER A 90 7.28 12.77 -13.06
N MET A 91 6.54 12.27 -14.06
CA MET A 91 6.50 12.82 -15.41
C MET A 91 5.90 14.23 -15.42
N CYS A 92 4.94 14.54 -14.54
CA CYS A 92 4.46 15.91 -14.36
C CYS A 92 5.58 16.84 -13.88
N VAL A 93 6.54 16.38 -13.06
CA VAL A 93 7.69 17.22 -12.65
C VAL A 93 8.58 17.59 -13.83
N LEU A 94 8.94 16.64 -14.69
CA LEU A 94 9.74 16.93 -15.88
C LEU A 94 9.01 17.86 -16.85
N GLY A 95 7.75 17.55 -17.18
CA GLY A 95 6.96 18.35 -18.12
C GLY A 95 6.72 19.77 -17.62
N MET A 96 6.30 19.94 -16.37
CA MET A 96 5.99 21.26 -15.80
C MET A 96 7.26 22.08 -15.49
N HIS A 97 8.39 21.43 -15.18
CA HIS A 97 9.67 22.13 -15.03
C HIS A 97 10.06 22.82 -16.33
N GLU A 98 9.92 22.13 -17.47
CA GLU A 98 10.18 22.72 -18.79
C GLU A 98 9.10 23.74 -19.21
N GLU A 99 7.81 23.44 -18.99
CA GLU A 99 6.70 24.32 -19.35
C GLU A 99 6.74 25.67 -18.62
N PHE A 100 7.25 25.70 -17.37
CA PHE A 100 7.38 26.94 -16.60
C PHE A 100 8.59 26.93 -15.63
N ARG A 101 9.81 26.88 -16.22
CA ARG A 101 11.16 26.95 -15.61
C ARG A 101 11.43 28.02 -14.53
N SER A 102 10.50 28.93 -14.26
CA SER A 102 10.63 29.97 -13.22
C SER A 102 10.20 29.53 -11.81
N TYR A 103 9.71 28.30 -11.65
CA TYR A 103 9.19 27.78 -10.39
C TYR A 103 9.91 26.51 -9.92
N ALA A 104 9.90 26.29 -8.61
CA ALA A 104 10.48 25.11 -8.00
C ALA A 104 9.55 23.91 -8.23
N ILE A 105 9.99 22.89 -8.97
CA ILE A 105 9.22 21.65 -9.09
C ILE A 105 10.11 20.47 -8.68
N TRP A 106 9.64 19.74 -7.68
CA TRP A 106 10.39 18.74 -6.92
C TRP A 106 9.62 17.42 -6.86
N THR A 107 10.32 16.31 -6.64
CA THR A 107 9.73 15.16 -5.96
C THR A 107 10.46 14.78 -4.67
N ALA A 108 9.73 14.10 -3.79
CA ALA A 108 10.27 13.29 -2.71
C ALA A 108 9.44 11.99 -2.60
N ALA A 109 10.05 10.85 -2.33
CA ALA A 109 9.34 9.57 -2.16
C ALA A 109 8.73 9.45 -0.74
N MET A 110 7.74 8.57 -0.54
CA MET A 110 7.24 8.20 0.79
C MET A 110 7.06 6.70 0.91
N ASP A 111 7.46 6.14 2.04
CA ASP A 111 6.80 4.97 2.64
C ASP A 111 5.45 5.39 3.25
N MET A 112 4.41 4.62 2.96
CA MET A 112 3.09 4.66 3.59
C MET A 112 2.47 3.24 3.59
N LEU A 113 3.29 2.21 3.85
CA LEU A 113 2.87 0.80 3.94
C LEU A 113 3.34 0.14 5.24
N SER A 114 2.85 0.65 6.37
CA SER A 114 2.50 -0.25 7.47
C SER A 114 1.15 0.13 8.09
N ASP A 115 0.35 -0.89 8.35
CA ASP A 115 -0.86 -0.91 9.20
C ASP A 115 -0.49 -1.00 10.70
N GLY A 116 0.75 -0.65 11.04
CA GLY A 116 1.38 -0.93 12.34
C GLY A 116 2.22 -2.22 12.36
N SER A 117 2.00 -3.20 11.46
CA SER A 117 2.67 -4.51 11.55
C SER A 117 4.16 -4.51 11.17
N GLY A 118 4.63 -3.43 10.52
CA GLY A 118 6.03 -3.25 10.10
C GLY A 118 6.69 -1.98 10.65
N ALA A 119 5.99 -1.25 11.54
CA ALA A 119 6.34 0.13 11.88
C ALA A 119 7.73 0.31 12.51
N SER A 120 8.22 -0.68 13.27
CA SER A 120 9.53 -0.60 13.95
C SER A 120 10.72 -0.40 13.00
N GLY A 121 10.65 -1.02 11.81
CA GLY A 121 11.65 -0.91 10.75
C GLY A 121 11.51 0.33 9.84
N SER A 122 10.42 1.10 9.96
CA SER A 122 10.19 2.32 9.18
C SER A 122 10.71 3.57 9.87
N ARG A 123 10.79 4.67 9.12
CA ARG A 123 11.09 6.01 9.64
C ARG A 123 9.80 6.75 10.01
N LYS A 124 9.89 7.64 10.99
CA LYS A 124 8.82 8.56 11.38
C LYS A 124 8.63 9.62 10.28
N PRO A 125 7.41 10.14 10.03
CA PRO A 125 7.13 11.06 8.93
C PRO A 125 7.86 12.41 9.04
N GLU A 126 8.41 12.76 10.20
CA GLU A 126 9.22 13.96 10.42
C GLU A 126 10.44 14.04 9.50
N ILE A 127 11.01 12.92 9.03
CA ILE A 127 12.13 12.98 8.06
C ILE A 127 11.69 13.61 6.73
N MET A 128 10.48 13.27 6.28
CA MET A 128 9.87 13.84 5.09
C MET A 128 9.37 15.26 5.32
N ALA A 129 8.93 15.60 6.54
CA ALA A 129 8.57 16.97 6.90
C ALA A 129 9.80 17.89 6.92
N ASP A 130 10.89 17.49 7.56
CA ASP A 130 12.14 18.25 7.63
C ASP A 130 12.78 18.39 6.24
N ALA A 131 12.79 17.31 5.43
CA ALA A 131 13.29 17.37 4.06
C ALA A 131 12.44 18.29 3.17
N ALA A 132 11.11 18.17 3.21
CA ALA A 132 10.21 19.06 2.49
C ALA A 132 10.38 20.51 2.96
N TYR A 133 10.54 20.77 4.27
CA TYR A 133 10.78 22.10 4.80
C TYR A 133 12.08 22.72 4.26
N ALA A 134 13.17 21.96 4.22
CA ALA A 134 14.43 22.41 3.62
C ALA A 134 14.26 22.73 2.11
N MET A 135 13.60 21.84 1.36
CA MET A 135 13.34 22.02 -0.08
C MET A 135 12.46 23.26 -0.35
N LEU A 136 11.45 23.50 0.48
CA LEU A 136 10.48 24.59 0.35
C LEU A 136 10.98 25.94 0.89
N SER A 137 12.02 25.94 1.73
CA SER A 137 12.66 27.15 2.27
C SER A 137 13.79 27.70 1.39
N ARG A 138 14.27 26.90 0.43
CA ARG A 138 15.23 27.34 -0.60
C ARG A 138 14.55 28.27 -1.63
N ASN A 139 15.37 29.02 -2.37
CA ASN A 139 14.90 29.84 -3.50
C ASN A 139 14.36 28.93 -4.63
N SER A 140 13.14 29.22 -5.07
CA SER A 140 12.40 28.43 -6.06
C SER A 140 13.10 28.29 -7.42
N ARG A 141 14.04 29.19 -7.71
CA ARG A 141 14.76 29.31 -8.97
C ARG A 141 16.07 28.54 -8.99
N ASP A 142 16.64 28.25 -7.82
CA ASP A 142 17.98 27.67 -7.68
C ASP A 142 17.95 26.14 -7.73
N TYR A 143 16.81 25.52 -7.42
CA TYR A 143 16.64 24.06 -7.41
C TYR A 143 15.24 23.66 -7.89
N THR A 144 15.17 23.14 -9.11
CA THR A 144 13.92 22.77 -9.81
C THR A 144 14.18 21.68 -10.86
N GLY A 145 13.15 20.89 -11.19
CA GLY A 145 13.25 19.79 -12.15
C GLY A 145 13.99 18.57 -11.58
N LYS A 146 13.90 18.36 -10.26
CA LYS A 146 14.69 17.35 -9.54
C LYS A 146 13.80 16.34 -8.81
N PHE A 147 14.22 15.08 -8.90
CA PHE A 147 13.82 14.03 -7.95
C PHE A 147 14.79 14.09 -6.78
N ALA A 148 14.29 14.12 -5.54
CA ALA A 148 15.12 14.19 -4.35
C ALA A 148 14.82 13.03 -3.39
N ILE A 149 15.84 12.60 -2.66
CA ILE A 149 15.71 11.67 -1.53
C ILE A 149 15.81 12.49 -0.24
N ASP A 150 14.98 12.15 0.74
CA ASP A 150 14.85 12.84 2.04
C ASP A 150 16.19 12.93 2.79
N GLU A 151 16.91 11.81 2.87
CA GLU A 151 18.21 11.73 3.53
C GLU A 151 19.30 12.52 2.78
N GLU A 152 19.28 12.55 1.44
CA GLU A 152 20.23 13.34 0.65
C GLU A 152 20.01 14.85 0.85
N VAL A 153 18.74 15.29 0.88
CA VAL A 153 18.37 16.67 1.19
C VAL A 153 18.86 17.06 2.58
N LEU A 154 18.57 16.23 3.59
CA LEU A 154 18.92 16.51 4.98
C LEU A 154 20.44 16.44 5.23
N ARG A 155 21.17 15.53 4.56
CA ARG A 155 22.64 15.51 4.58
C ARG A 155 23.24 16.76 3.95
N ALA A 156 22.62 17.33 2.92
CA ALA A 156 23.04 18.61 2.34
C ALA A 156 22.79 19.81 3.27
N GLU A 157 21.77 19.75 4.13
CA GLU A 157 21.56 20.71 5.24
C GLU A 157 22.43 20.40 6.49
N GLY A 158 23.37 19.45 6.41
CA GLY A 158 24.31 19.11 7.48
C GLY A 158 23.81 18.11 8.53
N VAL A 159 22.65 17.47 8.34
CA VAL A 159 22.18 16.41 9.23
C VAL A 159 23.07 15.17 9.06
N THR A 160 23.72 14.76 10.15
CA THR A 160 24.60 13.58 10.17
C THR A 160 23.94 12.37 10.83
N ASP A 161 23.20 12.60 11.92
CA ASP A 161 22.44 11.58 12.67
C ASP A 161 20.97 11.52 12.24
N PHE A 162 20.55 10.31 11.86
CA PHE A 162 19.20 9.97 11.42
C PHE A 162 18.47 9.04 12.40
N THR A 163 19.12 8.62 13.50
CA THR A 163 18.50 7.73 14.51
C THR A 163 17.27 8.36 15.15
N LYS A 164 17.25 9.69 15.29
CA LYS A 164 16.07 10.46 15.72
C LYS A 164 14.80 10.17 14.88
N TYR A 165 14.95 9.85 13.59
CA TYR A 165 13.84 9.55 12.68
C TYR A 165 13.47 8.06 12.65
N ALA A 166 14.21 7.15 13.28
CA ALA A 166 13.76 5.76 13.38
C ALA A 166 12.54 5.67 14.31
N ILE A 167 11.56 4.82 13.97
CA ILE A 167 10.45 4.49 14.87
C ILE A 167 11.00 3.65 16.03
N ASP A 168 11.79 2.61 15.74
CA ASP A 168 12.58 1.88 16.74
C ASP A 168 14.10 2.01 16.46
N PRO A 169 14.83 2.87 17.21
CA PRO A 169 16.29 2.97 17.10
C PRO A 169 17.06 1.69 17.47
N SER A 170 16.44 0.75 18.21
CA SER A 170 17.05 -0.51 18.62
C SER A 170 16.99 -1.59 17.52
N GLU A 171 15.91 -1.65 16.74
CA GLU A 171 15.87 -2.47 15.53
C GLU A 171 16.84 -1.92 14.47
N LEU A 172 16.98 -0.59 14.36
CA LEU A 172 18.03 0.06 13.57
C LEU A 172 19.45 -0.37 13.99
N ALA A 173 19.65 -0.62 15.29
CA ALA A 173 20.92 -1.05 15.88
C ALA A 173 21.14 -2.57 15.92
N SER A 174 20.19 -3.39 15.41
CA SER A 174 20.18 -4.86 15.53
C SER A 174 21.19 -5.60 14.61
N ARG A 175 22.38 -5.02 14.44
CA ARG A 175 23.63 -5.63 13.95
C ARG A 175 23.63 -6.27 12.55
N PHE A 176 22.62 -6.00 11.74
CA PHE A 176 22.66 -6.33 10.31
C PHE A 176 22.17 -5.20 9.38
N CYS A 177 22.01 -3.93 9.76
CA CYS A 177 21.22 -2.93 8.97
C CYS A 177 21.93 -1.69 8.32
N PHE A 178 23.27 -1.71 8.11
CA PHE A 178 24.13 -0.58 7.69
C PHE A 178 25.05 -0.70 6.39
N LEU A 179 25.07 -1.81 5.63
CA LEU A 179 26.00 -2.13 4.48
C LEU A 179 25.39 -1.88 3.09
N ILE A 180 24.07 -1.93 2.90
CA ILE A 180 23.50 -1.85 1.54
C ILE A 180 23.67 -0.45 0.94
N PHE A 181 23.78 0.60 1.77
CA PHE A 181 24.21 1.93 1.29
C PHE A 181 25.73 1.99 1.04
N ASN A 182 26.54 1.31 1.85
CA ASN A 182 28.01 1.41 1.84
C ASN A 182 28.74 0.40 0.92
N ARG A 183 28.11 0.00 -0.19
CA ARG A 183 28.78 -0.76 -1.26
C ARG A 183 28.55 -0.24 -2.69
N PHE A 184 27.94 0.94 -2.85
CA PHE A 184 27.67 1.54 -4.18
C PHE A 184 28.45 2.83 -4.52
N LEU A 185 29.48 3.16 -3.74
CA LEU A 185 30.40 4.29 -4.04
C LEU A 185 31.78 3.85 -4.56
N PHE A 186 31.96 2.57 -4.92
CA PHE A 186 33.27 1.99 -5.18
C PHE A 186 33.80 2.11 -6.63
N TYR A 187 33.32 3.08 -7.42
CA TYR A 187 33.81 3.31 -8.79
C TYR A 187 34.03 4.77 -9.21
N ILE A 188 34.28 5.67 -8.26
CA ILE A 188 34.97 6.95 -8.54
C ILE A 188 36.06 7.15 -7.48
N GLY A 189 37.32 7.25 -7.90
CA GLY A 189 38.45 6.96 -7.01
C GLY A 189 38.93 8.11 -6.11
N ARG A 190 38.57 8.08 -4.82
CA ARG A 190 39.47 8.35 -3.67
C ARG A 190 38.83 7.89 -2.34
N HIS A 191 39.65 7.65 -1.31
CA HIS A 191 39.29 6.92 -0.08
C HIS A 191 38.25 7.60 0.81
N TYR A 192 37.33 6.82 1.42
CA TYR A 192 37.01 6.66 2.87
C TYR A 192 35.98 5.48 3.04
N ALA A 193 35.63 4.99 4.25
CA ALA A 193 34.83 3.75 4.52
C ALA A 193 33.73 3.93 5.64
N VAL A 194 32.72 3.07 5.90
CA VAL A 194 32.67 1.73 6.60
C VAL A 194 31.22 1.05 6.51
N LEU A 195 30.95 -0.17 7.05
CA LEU A 195 29.92 -1.22 6.67
C LEU A 195 28.70 -1.53 7.64
N GLY A 196 27.63 -2.24 7.15
CA GLY A 196 26.98 -3.49 7.73
C GLY A 196 25.44 -3.73 8.05
N ALA A 197 24.35 -4.22 7.34
CA ALA A 197 23.71 -4.54 6.00
C ALA A 197 22.35 -3.78 5.62
N PRO A 198 21.07 -4.27 5.50
CA PRO A 198 20.00 -3.51 4.78
C PRO A 198 19.03 -2.60 5.57
N LEU A 199 18.33 -1.69 4.85
CA LEU A 199 17.03 -1.07 5.20
C LEU A 199 15.88 -1.77 4.42
N ILE A 200 14.62 -1.61 4.85
CA ILE A 200 13.46 -1.98 4.03
C ILE A 200 13.39 -1.00 2.84
N ALA A 201 13.39 -1.53 1.62
CA ALA A 201 13.66 -0.71 0.44
C ALA A 201 12.47 0.15 0.00
N ASP A 202 12.67 1.47 -0.04
CA ASP A 202 11.94 2.34 -0.95
C ASP A 202 11.96 1.74 -2.36
N PHE A 203 10.79 1.68 -3.00
CA PHE A 203 10.63 1.02 -4.30
C PHE A 203 11.41 1.68 -5.45
N PHE A 204 12.05 2.82 -5.23
CA PHE A 204 12.62 3.65 -6.30
C PHE A 204 13.85 4.47 -5.85
N ILE A 205 14.95 3.81 -5.49
CA ILE A 205 16.25 4.46 -5.22
C ILE A 205 17.14 4.41 -6.47
N PRO A 206 17.69 5.54 -6.98
CA PRO A 206 18.60 5.55 -8.14
C PRO A 206 19.95 4.86 -7.86
N ASN A 207 20.71 4.57 -8.92
CA ASN A 207 22.08 4.06 -8.85
C ASN A 207 22.24 2.73 -8.06
N ILE A 208 21.34 1.76 -8.26
CA ILE A 208 21.51 0.39 -7.74
C ILE A 208 21.59 -0.62 -8.91
N GLU A 209 22.68 -0.52 -9.67
CA GLU A 209 22.97 -1.38 -10.84
C GLU A 209 23.38 -2.82 -10.43
N ASN A 210 23.85 -3.03 -9.20
CA ASN A 210 24.23 -4.34 -8.64
C ASN A 210 23.38 -4.68 -7.41
N TYR A 211 22.05 -4.72 -7.55
CA TYR A 211 21.24 -5.60 -6.70
C TYR A 211 21.52 -7.03 -7.18
N PRO A 212 22.15 -7.92 -6.37
CA PRO A 212 22.32 -9.30 -6.78
C PRO A 212 20.95 -10.00 -6.80
N GLU A 213 20.73 -10.92 -7.74
CA GLU A 213 19.48 -11.69 -7.82
C GLU A 213 19.20 -12.48 -6.53
N THR A 214 20.25 -12.81 -5.77
CA THR A 214 20.16 -13.43 -4.45
C THR A 214 19.42 -12.57 -3.42
N PHE A 215 19.25 -11.26 -3.62
CA PHE A 215 18.38 -10.42 -2.79
C PHE A 215 16.90 -10.51 -3.17
N LEU A 216 16.55 -10.85 -4.41
CA LEU A 216 15.17 -11.24 -4.76
C LEU A 216 14.80 -12.59 -4.12
N GLN A 217 15.81 -13.45 -3.92
CA GLN A 217 15.70 -14.80 -3.37
C GLN A 217 16.08 -14.90 -1.88
N SER A 218 16.35 -13.78 -1.19
CA SER A 218 16.90 -13.84 0.17
C SER A 218 15.85 -14.31 1.19
N PRO A 219 16.22 -15.14 2.18
CA PRO A 219 15.30 -15.59 3.22
C PRO A 219 14.61 -14.43 3.95
N GLU A 220 15.32 -13.33 4.14
CA GLU A 220 14.85 -12.12 4.80
C GLU A 220 13.80 -11.39 3.95
N ARG A 221 14.04 -11.24 2.63
CA ARG A 221 13.04 -10.65 1.73
C ARG A 221 11.84 -11.55 1.56
N GLN A 222 12.05 -12.86 1.44
CA GLN A 222 10.95 -13.83 1.36
C GLN A 222 10.09 -13.75 2.62
N LYS A 223 10.70 -13.69 3.81
CA LYS A 223 10.01 -13.45 5.09
C LYS A 223 9.22 -12.14 5.08
N SER A 224 9.80 -11.02 4.64
CA SER A 224 9.07 -9.74 4.56
C SER A 224 7.91 -9.76 3.56
N VAL A 225 8.10 -10.37 2.39
CA VAL A 225 7.05 -10.56 1.37
C VAL A 225 5.92 -11.44 1.90
N ASP A 226 6.25 -12.49 2.65
CA ASP A 226 5.24 -13.37 3.24
C ASP A 226 4.55 -12.74 4.47
N THR A 227 5.23 -11.86 5.22
CA THR A 227 4.57 -10.99 6.22
C THR A 227 3.58 -10.03 5.56
N LEU A 228 3.96 -9.36 4.47
CA LEU A 228 3.06 -8.46 3.72
C LEU A 228 1.85 -9.21 3.13
N LYS A 229 2.04 -10.42 2.59
CA LYS A 229 0.93 -11.28 2.16
C LYS A 229 0.01 -11.66 3.31
N LYS A 230 0.55 -11.96 4.50
CA LYS A 230 -0.25 -12.30 5.69
C LYS A 230 -1.05 -11.10 6.20
N ALA A 231 -0.47 -9.91 6.21
CA ALA A 231 -1.17 -8.67 6.54
C ALA A 231 -2.32 -8.39 5.55
N ALA A 232 -2.06 -8.51 4.24
CA ALA A 232 -3.10 -8.34 3.21
C ALA A 232 -4.25 -9.36 3.35
N VAL A 233 -3.95 -10.63 3.66
CA VAL A 233 -4.97 -11.67 3.92
C VAL A 233 -5.78 -11.37 5.19
N GLU A 234 -5.16 -10.83 6.24
CA GLU A 234 -5.85 -10.40 7.46
C GLU A 234 -6.77 -9.19 7.22
N GLU A 235 -6.33 -8.22 6.41
CA GLU A 235 -7.15 -7.08 5.97
C GLU A 235 -8.36 -7.56 5.15
N ASP A 236 -8.13 -8.45 4.17
CA ASP A 236 -9.19 -9.04 3.33
C ASP A 236 -10.22 -9.83 4.16
N ILE A 237 -9.77 -10.63 5.15
CA ILE A 237 -10.67 -11.33 6.09
C ILE A 237 -11.48 -10.32 6.90
N THR A 238 -10.84 -9.30 7.48
CA THR A 238 -11.49 -8.26 8.29
C THR A 238 -12.54 -7.50 7.47
N ASN A 239 -12.20 -7.10 6.25
CA ASN A 239 -13.09 -6.46 5.29
C ASN A 239 -14.29 -7.34 4.93
N VAL A 240 -14.08 -8.65 4.73
CA VAL A 240 -15.18 -9.60 4.45
C VAL A 240 -16.09 -9.78 5.67
N LEU A 241 -15.54 -9.91 6.87
CA LEU A 241 -16.35 -10.04 8.11
C LEU A 241 -17.18 -8.78 8.38
N ALA A 242 -16.63 -7.58 8.14
CA ALA A 242 -17.38 -6.33 8.22
C ALA A 242 -18.51 -6.26 7.17
N ASN A 243 -18.23 -6.63 5.92
CA ASN A 243 -19.25 -6.67 4.87
C ASN A 243 -20.35 -7.71 5.14
N MET A 244 -19.99 -8.88 5.69
CA MET A 244 -20.96 -9.89 6.13
C MET A 244 -21.85 -9.37 7.26
N ARG A 245 -21.28 -8.70 8.28
CA ARG A 245 -22.06 -8.07 9.37
C ARG A 245 -23.05 -7.02 8.85
N ASN A 246 -22.71 -6.29 7.77
CA ASN A 246 -23.60 -5.35 7.09
C ASN A 246 -24.63 -6.00 6.14
N LEU A 247 -24.58 -7.32 5.94
CA LEU A 247 -25.55 -8.08 5.14
C LEU A 247 -26.52 -8.91 6.00
N VAL A 248 -26.09 -9.34 7.19
CA VAL A 248 -26.93 -10.08 8.15
C VAL A 248 -28.19 -9.29 8.51
N SER A 249 -29.34 -9.94 8.45
CA SER A 249 -30.66 -9.36 8.74
C SER A 249 -31.69 -10.45 9.03
N LYS A 250 -32.83 -10.06 9.63
CA LYS A 250 -34.00 -10.95 9.85
C LYS A 250 -34.43 -11.70 8.59
N GLU A 251 -34.43 -11.03 7.44
CA GLU A 251 -34.79 -11.63 6.15
C GLU A 251 -33.88 -12.83 5.78
N LEU A 252 -32.61 -12.82 6.20
CA LEU A 252 -31.69 -13.94 6.01
C LEU A 252 -31.85 -15.02 7.08
N VAL A 253 -32.17 -14.66 8.32
CA VAL A 253 -32.49 -15.61 9.40
C VAL A 253 -33.74 -16.43 9.03
N GLU A 254 -34.79 -15.78 8.56
CA GLU A 254 -36.03 -16.41 8.07
C GLU A 254 -35.78 -17.28 6.83
N LYS A 255 -34.87 -16.85 5.94
CA LYS A 255 -34.58 -17.60 4.70
C LYS A 255 -33.64 -18.78 4.91
N LEU A 256 -32.72 -18.76 5.87
CA LEU A 256 -31.70 -19.80 6.05
C LEU A 256 -31.92 -20.67 7.29
N SER A 257 -32.28 -20.08 8.43
CA SER A 257 -32.65 -20.74 9.70
C SER A 257 -31.62 -21.79 10.17
N ALA A 258 -30.35 -21.41 10.17
CA ALA A 258 -29.22 -22.30 10.38
C ALA A 258 -27.98 -21.57 10.94
N VAL A 259 -27.15 -22.29 11.68
CA VAL A 259 -25.85 -21.80 12.19
C VAL A 259 -24.71 -22.39 11.35
N TYR A 260 -23.78 -21.56 10.91
CA TYR A 260 -22.66 -21.93 10.04
C TYR A 260 -21.32 -21.59 10.71
N GLU A 261 -20.42 -22.56 10.83
CA GLU A 261 -19.05 -22.35 11.32
C GLU A 261 -18.07 -22.36 10.13
N PHE A 262 -17.12 -21.42 10.11
CA PHE A 262 -16.01 -21.36 9.15
C PHE A 262 -14.68 -21.47 9.91
N THR A 263 -14.02 -22.61 9.79
CA THR A 263 -12.65 -22.83 10.28
C THR A 263 -11.65 -22.43 9.21
N LEU A 264 -10.95 -21.33 9.43
CA LEU A 264 -9.90 -20.80 8.56
C LEU A 264 -8.55 -21.36 9.00
N THR A 265 -7.87 -22.08 8.11
CA THR A 265 -6.58 -22.71 8.39
C THR A 265 -5.41 -21.89 7.82
N GLY A 266 -4.29 -21.91 8.53
CA GLY A 266 -3.08 -21.12 8.25
C GLY A 266 -2.16 -21.09 9.48
N ASP A 267 -1.31 -20.06 9.58
CA ASP A 267 -0.40 -19.85 10.73
C ASP A 267 -1.12 -19.76 12.10
N LYS A 268 -2.39 -19.33 12.09
CA LYS A 268 -3.31 -19.35 13.23
C LYS A 268 -4.65 -19.90 12.73
N GLU A 269 -5.21 -20.88 13.44
CA GLU A 269 -6.60 -21.29 13.18
C GLU A 269 -7.56 -20.21 13.69
N ARG A 270 -8.54 -19.82 12.86
CA ARG A 270 -9.64 -18.93 13.28
C ARG A 270 -10.97 -19.60 13.00
N LYS A 271 -11.86 -19.60 13.99
CA LYS A 271 -13.24 -20.06 13.83
C LYS A 271 -14.17 -18.85 13.80
N VAL A 272 -14.98 -18.75 12.75
CA VAL A 272 -15.99 -17.71 12.58
C VAL A 272 -17.36 -18.36 12.58
N LEU A 273 -18.20 -17.99 13.54
CA LEU A 273 -19.57 -18.45 13.66
C LEU A 273 -20.53 -17.41 13.07
N LEU A 274 -21.28 -17.83 12.05
CA LEU A 274 -22.37 -17.09 11.40
C LEU A 274 -23.70 -17.69 11.85
N ASP A 275 -24.35 -17.04 12.81
CA ASP A 275 -25.69 -17.38 13.26
C ASP A 275 -26.72 -16.71 12.33
N LEU A 276 -27.45 -17.54 11.59
CA LEU A 276 -28.61 -17.14 10.79
C LEU A 276 -29.85 -17.97 11.22
N LYS A 277 -30.00 -18.16 12.54
CA LYS A 277 -31.05 -18.95 13.19
C LYS A 277 -31.72 -18.20 14.33
N ASN A 278 -30.97 -17.37 15.08
CA ASN A 278 -31.44 -16.66 16.25
C ASN A 278 -31.50 -15.13 16.04
N GLY A 279 -32.61 -14.50 16.47
CA GLY A 279 -32.78 -13.05 16.47
C GLY A 279 -32.64 -12.41 15.09
N ASP A 280 -31.85 -11.34 15.01
CA ASP A 280 -31.54 -10.60 13.78
C ASP A 280 -30.37 -11.24 13.00
N GLY A 281 -29.76 -12.29 13.55
CA GLY A 281 -28.53 -12.94 13.09
C GLY A 281 -27.27 -12.29 13.68
N SER A 282 -26.14 -13.03 13.70
CA SER A 282 -24.86 -12.48 14.20
C SER A 282 -23.62 -13.15 13.60
N ILE A 283 -22.46 -12.48 13.70
CA ILE A 283 -21.15 -13.00 13.29
C ILE A 283 -20.13 -12.77 14.41
N THR A 284 -19.66 -13.87 15.00
CA THR A 284 -18.71 -13.86 16.12
C THR A 284 -17.51 -14.77 15.84
N GLU A 285 -16.36 -14.49 16.47
CA GLU A 285 -15.15 -15.31 16.34
C GLU A 285 -15.10 -16.27 17.53
N LYS A 286 -15.75 -17.43 17.36
CA LYS A 286 -15.99 -18.48 18.35
C LYS A 286 -16.18 -19.83 17.64
N ASP A 287 -15.97 -20.93 18.36
CA ASP A 287 -16.49 -22.25 18.00
C ASP A 287 -17.99 -22.41 18.35
N ASP A 288 -18.67 -23.30 17.64
CA ASP A 288 -19.86 -23.99 18.15
C ASP A 288 -19.89 -25.42 17.60
N ASP A 289 -19.74 -26.42 18.46
CA ASP A 289 -19.81 -27.84 18.08
C ASP A 289 -21.20 -28.29 17.60
N ASN A 290 -22.23 -27.48 17.81
CA ASN A 290 -23.61 -27.72 17.38
C ASN A 290 -23.99 -26.99 16.07
N ALA A 291 -23.04 -26.33 15.39
CA ALA A 291 -23.30 -25.65 14.13
C ALA A 291 -23.88 -26.61 13.07
N ASP A 292 -24.98 -26.20 12.43
CA ASP A 292 -25.71 -26.99 11.42
C ASP A 292 -24.82 -27.38 10.21
N VAL A 293 -23.82 -26.55 9.89
CA VAL A 293 -22.80 -26.79 8.87
C VAL A 293 -21.44 -26.26 9.35
N LYS A 294 -20.39 -27.08 9.23
CA LYS A 294 -18.99 -26.69 9.49
C LYS A 294 -18.18 -26.70 8.19
N PHE A 295 -17.68 -25.55 7.78
CA PHE A 295 -16.78 -25.34 6.65
C PHE A 295 -15.32 -25.31 7.12
N THR A 296 -14.39 -25.87 6.35
CA THR A 296 -12.94 -25.73 6.60
C THR A 296 -12.21 -25.38 5.31
N LEU A 297 -11.45 -24.28 5.31
CA LEU A 297 -10.72 -23.76 4.15
C LEU A 297 -9.48 -22.98 4.58
N ALA A 298 -8.54 -22.77 3.65
CA ALA A 298 -7.40 -21.89 3.91
C ALA A 298 -7.85 -20.43 4.08
N ALA A 299 -7.20 -19.70 4.99
CA ALA A 299 -7.44 -18.26 5.21
C ALA A 299 -7.32 -17.44 3.91
N THR A 300 -6.38 -17.80 3.04
CA THR A 300 -6.15 -17.22 1.72
C THR A 300 -7.30 -17.44 0.71
N ASP A 301 -8.10 -18.49 0.88
CA ASP A 301 -9.24 -18.80 0.00
C ASP A 301 -10.57 -18.19 0.50
N PHE A 302 -10.61 -17.69 1.74
CA PHE A 302 -11.82 -17.13 2.36
C PHE A 302 -12.35 -15.90 1.64
N ALA A 303 -11.53 -14.85 1.48
CA ALA A 303 -11.97 -13.63 0.80
C ALA A 303 -12.28 -13.84 -0.69
N PRO A 304 -11.51 -14.64 -1.47
CA PRO A 304 -11.93 -15.09 -2.80
C PRO A 304 -13.30 -15.78 -2.82
N MET A 305 -13.65 -16.58 -1.81
CA MET A 305 -14.93 -17.28 -1.74
C MET A 305 -16.12 -16.33 -1.53
N PHE A 306 -15.99 -15.36 -0.62
CA PHE A 306 -17.06 -14.40 -0.32
C PHE A 306 -17.17 -13.25 -1.34
N THR A 307 -16.08 -12.88 -2.01
CA THR A 307 -16.10 -11.94 -3.16
C THR A 307 -16.56 -12.60 -4.46
N GLY A 308 -16.72 -13.93 -4.48
CA GLY A 308 -17.17 -14.68 -5.66
C GLY A 308 -16.08 -14.94 -6.71
N LYS A 309 -14.82 -14.58 -6.47
CA LYS A 309 -13.66 -15.02 -7.28
C LYS A 309 -13.53 -16.56 -7.28
N LEU A 310 -13.88 -17.21 -6.17
CA LEU A 310 -13.88 -18.66 -5.99
C LEU A 310 -15.29 -19.13 -5.63
N THR A 311 -15.86 -20.10 -6.36
CA THR A 311 -17.14 -20.69 -5.96
C THR A 311 -16.94 -21.78 -4.90
N PRO A 312 -17.81 -21.90 -3.89
CA PRO A 312 -17.79 -23.02 -2.95
C PRO A 312 -17.80 -24.39 -3.65
N THR A 313 -18.54 -24.52 -4.77
CA THR A 313 -18.52 -25.75 -5.60
C THR A 313 -17.12 -26.07 -6.12
N ASN A 314 -16.41 -25.09 -6.71
CA ASN A 314 -15.06 -25.31 -7.24
C ASN A 314 -14.05 -25.53 -6.12
N ALA A 315 -14.18 -24.81 -5.01
CA ALA A 315 -13.32 -24.98 -3.83
C ALA A 315 -13.44 -26.39 -3.24
N PHE A 316 -14.67 -26.94 -3.18
CA PHE A 316 -14.91 -28.30 -2.71
C PHE A 316 -14.33 -29.36 -3.66
N MET A 317 -14.60 -29.24 -4.96
CA MET A 317 -14.03 -30.14 -5.98
C MET A 317 -12.49 -30.10 -6.02
N ALA A 318 -11.89 -28.92 -5.83
CA ALA A 318 -10.45 -28.73 -5.71
C ALA A 318 -9.85 -29.13 -4.34
N LYS A 319 -10.67 -29.68 -3.42
CA LYS A 319 -10.30 -30.06 -2.04
C LYS A 319 -9.80 -28.91 -1.15
N LYS A 320 -9.95 -27.66 -1.60
CA LYS A 320 -9.65 -26.42 -0.84
C LYS A 320 -10.69 -26.14 0.25
N LEU A 321 -11.94 -26.51 0.00
CA LEU A 321 -13.04 -26.43 0.95
C LEU A 321 -13.46 -27.84 1.39
N LYS A 322 -13.58 -28.05 2.70
CA LYS A 322 -14.24 -29.22 3.29
C LYS A 322 -15.55 -28.77 3.92
N ILE A 323 -16.57 -29.62 3.85
CA ILE A 323 -17.90 -29.36 4.41
C ILE A 323 -18.28 -30.56 5.28
N LYS A 324 -18.82 -30.29 6.47
CA LYS A 324 -19.47 -31.27 7.37
C LYS A 324 -20.84 -30.71 7.79
N GLY A 325 -21.77 -31.59 8.14
CA GLY A 325 -23.14 -31.22 8.51
C GLY A 325 -24.09 -31.23 7.30
N ASP A 326 -25.12 -30.38 7.35
CA ASP A 326 -26.22 -30.39 6.38
C ASP A 326 -25.83 -29.77 5.03
N MET A 327 -25.63 -30.64 4.03
CA MET A 327 -25.28 -30.24 2.66
C MET A 327 -26.38 -29.44 1.95
N ALA A 328 -27.66 -29.60 2.31
CA ALA A 328 -28.74 -28.81 1.73
C ALA A 328 -28.70 -27.38 2.28
N LYS A 329 -28.46 -27.19 3.59
CA LYS A 329 -28.20 -25.87 4.19
C LYS A 329 -26.95 -25.21 3.59
N ALA A 330 -25.87 -25.97 3.38
CA ALA A 330 -24.65 -25.46 2.76
C ALA A 330 -24.88 -24.89 1.34
N LEU A 331 -25.58 -25.65 0.48
CA LEU A 331 -25.92 -25.22 -0.88
C LEU A 331 -26.94 -24.06 -0.89
N LYS A 332 -27.86 -24.02 0.08
CA LYS A 332 -28.83 -22.92 0.27
C LYS A 332 -28.12 -21.61 0.61
N LEU A 333 -27.09 -21.64 1.46
CA LEU A 333 -26.24 -20.48 1.76
C LEU A 333 -25.53 -19.97 0.50
N GLU A 334 -24.88 -20.84 -0.28
CA GLU A 334 -24.24 -20.47 -1.55
C GLU A 334 -25.22 -19.81 -2.52
N GLY A 335 -26.43 -20.37 -2.66
CA GLY A 335 -27.49 -19.82 -3.52
C GLY A 335 -28.03 -18.46 -3.09
N VAL A 336 -28.00 -18.14 -1.79
CA VAL A 336 -28.38 -16.83 -1.25
C VAL A 336 -27.25 -15.82 -1.41
N LEU A 337 -26.01 -16.18 -1.05
CA LEU A 337 -24.84 -15.31 -1.22
C LEU A 337 -24.63 -14.89 -2.69
N LYS A 338 -24.76 -15.84 -3.63
CA LYS A 338 -24.69 -15.56 -5.09
C LYS A 338 -25.77 -14.59 -5.61
N LYS A 339 -26.92 -14.48 -4.93
CA LYS A 339 -27.97 -13.51 -5.27
C LYS A 339 -27.67 -12.13 -4.68
N LEU A 340 -27.21 -12.07 -3.43
CA LEU A 340 -26.85 -10.82 -2.76
C LEU A 340 -25.67 -10.11 -3.44
N THR A 341 -24.62 -10.83 -3.83
CA THR A 341 -23.44 -10.24 -4.51
C THR A 341 -23.77 -9.74 -5.91
N LYS A 342 -24.66 -10.42 -6.65
CA LYS A 342 -25.19 -9.93 -7.94
C LYS A 342 -26.17 -8.76 -7.81
N SER A 343 -26.71 -8.48 -6.63
CA SER A 343 -27.70 -7.42 -6.41
C SER A 343 -27.10 -6.07 -6.01
N LYS A 344 -25.76 -5.93 -6.00
CA LYS A 344 -25.01 -4.71 -5.63
C LYS A 344 -23.82 -4.43 -6.57
N LEU A 345 -23.93 -4.88 -7.83
CA LEU A 345 -22.96 -4.68 -8.92
C LEU A 345 -23.63 -3.96 -10.10
#